data_AF-A0A938IMF9-F1
#
_entry.id   AF-A0A938IMF9-F1
#
_cell.length_a   1.000
_cell.length_b   1.000
_cell.length_c   1.000
_cell.angle_alpha   90.00
_cell.angle_beta   90.00
_cell.angle_gamma   90.00
#
_symmetry.space_group_name_H-M   'P 1'
#
loop_
_entity.id
_entity.type
_entity.pdbx_description
1 polymer ?
#
loop_
_entity_poly.entity_id
_entity_poly.type
_entity_poly.pdbx_seq_one_letter_code
_entity_poly.pdbx_strand_id
1 'polypeptide(L)'
;MKKAAWTLFSLALAGVVLVPGALAAEGKAKSPLKGEYAIMASELKLSEQQVADVAAKVKAKDDALAAWDKENGEKLKAAQEAVKKAREAKDKEATKKAGDEQKALTEARNKIQADGMAPIYALLSPEQKQQWDGFVLYRSMMARFRKANLTEDQQKKVRELAVAAAKEIAAVKGDEKAVAKAKGEIQAKLQKDIEALLTAEQKTAMEAKPAEKKPAEEKKPAEAAPAPPAK
;
A
#
# COMPACT_ATOMS: atom_id res chain seq x y z
N MET A 1 2.35 -53.23 -4.34
CA MET A 1 1.81 -54.09 -3.26
C MET A 1 2.61 -53.86 -1.99
N LYS A 2 1.98 -53.28 -0.96
CA LYS A 2 2.11 -53.61 0.47
C LYS A 2 1.30 -52.56 1.24
N LYS A 3 0.15 -53.02 1.73
CA LYS A 3 -0.77 -52.29 2.60
C LYS A 3 -0.20 -52.31 4.01
N ALA A 4 -0.28 -51.21 4.73
CA ALA A 4 -0.19 -51.20 6.18
C ALA A 4 -1.42 -50.44 6.70
N ALA A 5 -2.36 -51.21 7.22
CA ALA A 5 -3.49 -50.75 8.01
C ALA A 5 -3.08 -50.86 9.48
N TRP A 6 -3.44 -49.88 10.31
CA TRP A 6 -3.75 -50.11 11.73
C TRP A 6 -4.45 -48.93 12.41
N THR A 7 -5.64 -49.23 12.95
CA THR A 7 -6.27 -48.79 14.23
C THR A 7 -6.33 -47.28 14.54
N LEU A 8 -7.49 -46.60 14.58
CA LEU A 8 -8.69 -46.67 15.47
C LEU A 8 -8.38 -46.65 16.98
N PHE A 9 -9.12 -45.76 17.69
CA PHE A 9 -9.14 -45.37 19.13
C PHE A 9 -8.38 -44.06 19.45
N SER A 10 -8.91 -43.05 20.14
CA SER A 10 -10.05 -42.97 21.07
C SER A 10 -10.75 -41.61 21.00
N LEU A 11 -12.07 -41.66 21.17
CA LEU A 11 -12.93 -40.54 21.52
C LEU A 11 -12.57 -40.05 22.93
N ALA A 12 -12.18 -38.79 23.09
CA ALA A 12 -12.14 -38.13 24.39
C ALA A 12 -13.16 -36.99 24.38
N LEU A 13 -14.35 -37.23 24.96
CA LEU A 13 -15.27 -36.19 25.38
C LEU A 13 -14.59 -35.42 26.52
N ALA A 14 -14.04 -34.24 26.22
CA ALA A 14 -13.71 -33.26 27.24
C ALA A 14 -14.92 -32.35 27.44
N GLY A 15 -15.46 -32.36 28.67
CA GLY A 15 -16.61 -31.56 29.07
C GLY A 15 -16.35 -30.07 28.90
N VAL A 16 -17.26 -29.39 28.19
CA VAL A 16 -17.32 -27.93 28.17
C VAL A 16 -17.94 -27.47 29.49
N VAL A 17 -17.07 -26.99 30.38
CA VAL A 17 -17.49 -26.18 31.53
C VAL A 17 -17.86 -24.80 30.97
N LEU A 18 -19.17 -24.54 30.83
CA LEU A 18 -19.70 -23.21 30.65
C LEU A 18 -19.41 -22.40 31.92
N VAL A 19 -18.38 -21.55 31.88
CA VAL A 19 -18.18 -20.48 32.86
C VAL A 19 -18.91 -19.24 32.35
N PRO A 20 -20.03 -18.81 32.96
CA PRO A 20 -20.66 -17.54 32.65
C PRO A 20 -19.89 -16.46 33.44
N GLY A 21 -19.03 -15.69 32.78
CA GLY A 21 -18.32 -14.63 33.49
C GLY A 21 -17.13 -13.94 32.82
N ALA A 22 -16.79 -14.27 31.56
CA ALA A 22 -15.72 -13.60 30.83
C ALA A 22 -16.25 -12.57 29.81
N LEU A 23 -17.16 -11.69 30.23
CA LEU A 23 -17.28 -10.36 29.61
C LEU A 23 -16.31 -9.44 30.33
N ALA A 24 -15.03 -9.78 30.26
CA ALA A 24 -13.94 -8.91 30.65
C ALA A 24 -13.90 -7.75 29.64
N ALA A 25 -13.79 -6.54 30.18
CA ALA A 25 -13.66 -5.31 29.41
C ALA A 25 -12.66 -5.47 28.26
N GLU A 26 -13.15 -5.41 27.02
CA GLU A 26 -12.33 -5.32 25.82
C GLU A 26 -11.61 -3.97 25.81
N GLY A 27 -10.53 -3.87 26.58
CA GLY A 27 -9.51 -2.87 26.31
C GLY A 27 -8.99 -3.15 24.91
N LYS A 28 -9.41 -2.34 23.92
CA LYS A 28 -8.97 -2.43 22.52
C LYS A 28 -7.47 -2.70 22.48
N ALA A 29 -7.08 -3.96 22.26
CA ALA A 29 -5.71 -4.32 22.06
C ALA A 29 -5.21 -3.52 20.86
N LYS A 30 -4.09 -2.79 21.02
CA LYS A 30 -3.50 -2.05 19.91
C LYS A 30 -3.16 -3.06 18.81
N SER A 31 -3.75 -2.89 17.63
CA SER A 31 -3.52 -3.79 16.49
C SER A 31 -2.02 -3.93 16.20
N PRO A 32 -1.51 -5.16 15.97
CA PRO A 32 -0.11 -5.38 15.61
C PRO A 32 0.23 -4.81 14.22
N LEU A 33 -0.79 -4.48 13.41
CA LEU A 33 -0.63 -3.89 12.09
C LEU A 33 -0.30 -2.40 12.19
N LYS A 34 0.50 -1.92 11.23
CA LYS A 34 0.89 -0.50 11.10
C LYS A 34 0.68 -0.02 9.67
N GLY A 35 0.64 1.30 9.49
CA GLY A 35 0.55 1.93 8.17
C GLY A 35 -0.66 1.45 7.37
N GLU A 36 -0.43 1.06 6.11
CA GLU A 36 -1.48 0.65 5.18
C GLU A 36 -2.32 -0.53 5.70
N TYR A 37 -1.71 -1.49 6.40
CA TYR A 37 -2.43 -2.67 6.90
C TYR A 37 -3.29 -2.37 8.13
N ALA A 38 -2.90 -1.38 8.94
CA ALA A 38 -3.77 -0.90 10.02
C ALA A 38 -5.02 -0.20 9.45
N ILE A 39 -4.84 0.58 8.38
CA ILE A 39 -5.94 1.21 7.64
C ILE A 39 -6.83 0.13 7.02
N MET A 40 -6.26 -0.88 6.38
CA MET A 40 -7.00 -2.03 5.85
C MET A 40 -7.83 -2.74 6.92
N ALA A 41 -7.23 -3.03 8.07
CA ALA A 41 -7.93 -3.67 9.17
C ALA A 41 -9.13 -2.85 9.67
N SER A 42 -8.96 -1.53 9.81
CA SER A 42 -10.02 -0.63 10.23
C SER A 42 -11.12 -0.47 9.17
N GLU A 43 -10.73 -0.30 7.91
CA GLU A 43 -11.65 -0.06 6.80
C GLU A 43 -12.52 -1.31 6.55
N LEU A 44 -11.90 -2.49 6.53
CA LEU A 44 -12.57 -3.76 6.24
C LEU A 44 -13.17 -4.44 7.49
N LYS A 45 -13.01 -3.80 8.66
CA LYS A 45 -13.44 -4.33 9.97
C LYS A 45 -12.99 -5.79 10.15
N LEU A 46 -11.71 -6.04 9.91
CA LEU A 46 -11.15 -7.40 10.00
C LEU A 46 -11.33 -7.94 11.42
N SER A 47 -11.70 -9.22 11.53
CA SER A 47 -11.74 -9.93 12.81
C SER A 47 -10.34 -10.01 13.43
N GLU A 48 -10.27 -10.26 14.75
CA GLU A 48 -8.97 -10.42 15.45
C GLU A 48 -8.11 -11.52 14.81
N GLN A 49 -8.73 -12.63 14.41
CA GLN A 49 -8.05 -13.71 13.70
C GLN A 49 -7.50 -13.25 12.34
N GLN A 50 -8.32 -12.55 11.54
CA GLN A 50 -7.84 -11.99 10.26
C GLN A 50 -6.71 -10.97 10.47
N VAL A 51 -6.77 -10.16 11.52
CA VAL A 51 -5.69 -9.21 11.85
C VAL A 51 -4.39 -9.95 12.18
N ALA A 52 -4.45 -11.02 12.98
CA ALA A 52 -3.29 -11.84 13.30
C ALA A 52 -2.71 -12.52 12.05
N ASP A 53 -3.56 -13.09 11.20
CA ASP A 53 -3.14 -13.74 9.96
C ASP A 53 -2.51 -12.75 8.98
N VAL A 54 -3.12 -11.57 8.80
CA VAL A 54 -2.53 -10.49 7.99
C VAL A 54 -1.18 -10.07 8.57
N ALA A 55 -1.05 -9.92 9.89
CA ALA A 55 0.22 -9.52 10.51
C ALA A 55 1.35 -10.53 10.25
N ALA A 56 1.04 -11.83 10.32
CA ALA A 56 2.00 -12.89 10.00
C ALA A 56 2.44 -12.83 8.52
N LYS A 57 1.51 -12.63 7.59
CA LYS A 57 1.84 -12.51 6.15
C LYS A 57 2.62 -11.23 5.83
N VAL A 58 2.28 -10.11 6.47
CA VAL A 58 3.01 -8.84 6.36
C VAL A 58 4.45 -9.02 6.83
N LYS A 59 4.66 -9.66 7.99
CA LYS A 59 5.99 -9.95 8.50
C LYS A 59 6.82 -10.79 7.51
N ALA A 60 6.24 -11.85 6.95
CA ALA A 60 6.94 -12.69 5.98
C ALA A 60 7.38 -11.92 4.73
N LYS A 61 6.50 -11.04 4.20
CA LYS A 61 6.83 -10.16 3.07
C LYS A 61 7.92 -9.14 3.45
N ASP A 62 7.83 -8.53 4.63
CA ASP A 62 8.82 -7.54 5.08
C ASP A 62 10.20 -8.20 5.31
N ASP A 63 10.25 -9.41 5.87
CA ASP A 63 11.48 -10.19 6.03
C ASP A 63 12.10 -10.54 4.66
N ALA A 64 11.28 -10.90 3.66
CA ALA A 64 11.74 -11.18 2.29
C ALA A 64 12.28 -9.93 1.58
N LEU A 65 11.60 -8.77 1.75
CA LEU A 65 12.09 -7.49 1.22
C LEU A 65 13.40 -7.07 1.90
N ALA A 66 13.51 -7.24 3.22
CA ALA A 66 14.73 -6.93 3.95
C ALA A 66 15.91 -7.81 3.51
N ALA A 67 15.66 -9.11 3.27
CA ALA A 67 16.68 -10.02 2.73
C ALA A 67 17.13 -9.58 1.33
N TRP A 68 16.18 -9.22 0.45
CA TRP A 68 16.50 -8.72 -0.88
C TRP A 68 17.26 -7.39 -0.83
N ASP A 69 16.84 -6.43 -0.01
CA ASP A 69 17.48 -5.13 0.13
C ASP A 69 18.91 -5.27 0.69
N LYS A 70 19.15 -6.23 1.59
CA LYS A 70 20.52 -6.54 2.09
C LYS A 70 21.44 -7.05 0.99
N GLU A 71 20.95 -7.88 0.07
CA GLU A 71 21.75 -8.48 -0.99
C GLU A 71 21.91 -7.57 -2.22
N ASN A 72 20.87 -6.79 -2.55
CA ASN A 72 20.76 -6.09 -3.83
C ASN A 72 20.58 -4.57 -3.68
N GLY A 73 20.41 -4.04 -2.48
CA GLY A 73 20.19 -2.60 -2.26
C GLY A 73 21.33 -1.72 -2.76
N GLU A 74 22.59 -2.11 -2.49
CA GLU A 74 23.75 -1.38 -3.00
C GLU A 74 23.90 -1.50 -4.52
N LYS A 75 23.56 -2.66 -5.11
CA LYS A 75 23.53 -2.84 -6.56
C LYS A 75 22.48 -1.93 -7.22
N LEU A 76 21.29 -1.84 -6.62
CA LEU A 76 20.23 -0.97 -7.12
C LEU A 76 20.64 0.50 -7.07
N LYS A 77 21.25 0.96 -5.97
CA LYS A 77 21.80 2.32 -5.86
C LYS A 77 22.88 2.58 -6.90
N ALA A 78 23.82 1.65 -7.10
CA ALA A 78 24.87 1.77 -8.09
C ALA A 78 24.30 1.86 -9.52
N ALA A 79 23.31 1.04 -9.86
CA ALA A 79 22.63 1.08 -11.15
C ALA A 79 21.90 2.42 -11.38
N GLN A 80 21.22 2.95 -10.35
CA GLN A 80 20.56 4.26 -10.40
C GLN A 80 21.56 5.40 -10.66
N GLU A 81 22.70 5.41 -9.96
CA GLU A 81 23.76 6.41 -10.17
C GLU A 81 24.42 6.25 -11.56
N ALA A 82 24.61 5.03 -12.04
CA ALA A 82 25.14 4.77 -13.37
C ALA A 82 24.20 5.29 -14.47
N VAL A 83 22.89 5.08 -14.34
CA VAL A 83 21.89 5.67 -15.25
C VAL A 83 21.95 7.19 -15.23
N LYS A 84 22.03 7.80 -14.05
CA LYS A 84 22.12 9.26 -13.91
C LYS A 84 23.36 9.82 -14.61
N LYS A 85 24.55 9.28 -14.32
CA LYS A 85 25.81 9.72 -14.93
C LYS A 85 25.83 9.51 -16.44
N ALA A 86 25.33 8.38 -16.93
CA ALA A 86 25.25 8.12 -18.36
C ALA A 86 24.32 9.11 -19.09
N ARG A 87 23.19 9.49 -18.46
CA ARG A 87 22.29 10.53 -18.99
C ARG A 87 22.94 11.91 -19.02
N GLU A 88 23.65 12.29 -17.97
CA GLU A 88 24.40 13.55 -17.89
C GLU A 88 25.50 13.62 -18.97
N ALA A 89 26.20 12.50 -19.20
CA ALA A 89 27.18 12.34 -20.27
C ALA A 89 26.58 12.21 -21.67
N LYS A 90 25.24 12.12 -21.79
CA LYS A 90 24.51 11.83 -23.04
C LYS A 90 24.95 10.54 -23.73
N ASP A 91 25.49 9.59 -22.96
CA ASP A 91 25.91 8.28 -23.46
C ASP A 91 24.68 7.35 -23.50
N LYS A 92 24.16 7.14 -24.70
CA LYS A 92 22.96 6.33 -24.92
C LYS A 92 23.21 4.84 -24.64
N GLU A 93 24.40 4.32 -24.94
CA GLU A 93 24.70 2.90 -24.71
C GLU A 93 24.86 2.61 -23.23
N ALA A 94 25.62 3.44 -22.51
CA ALA A 94 25.76 3.33 -21.07
C ALA A 94 24.42 3.54 -20.36
N THR A 95 23.58 4.48 -20.84
CA THR A 95 22.24 4.70 -20.29
C THR A 95 21.37 3.47 -20.46
N LYS A 96 21.40 2.83 -21.63
CA LYS A 96 20.62 1.61 -21.90
C LYS A 96 21.09 0.46 -21.00
N LYS A 97 22.39 0.20 -20.94
CA LYS A 97 22.96 -0.90 -20.14
C LYS A 97 22.65 -0.75 -18.65
N ALA A 98 22.92 0.42 -18.07
CA ALA A 98 22.60 0.69 -16.66
C ALA A 98 21.09 0.70 -16.41
N GLY A 99 20.29 1.13 -17.40
CA GLY A 99 18.84 1.14 -17.33
C GLY A 99 18.25 -0.27 -17.29
N ASP A 100 18.78 -1.20 -18.08
CA ASP A 100 18.35 -2.60 -18.10
C ASP A 100 18.65 -3.29 -16.76
N GLU A 101 19.82 -3.04 -16.17
CA GLU A 101 20.19 -3.55 -14.83
C GLU A 101 19.29 -2.97 -13.73
N GLN A 102 19.10 -1.65 -13.73
CA GLN A 102 18.19 -0.99 -12.78
C GLN A 102 16.77 -1.57 -12.91
N LYS A 103 16.29 -1.76 -14.14
CA LYS A 103 14.97 -2.32 -14.42
C LYS A 103 14.84 -3.74 -13.87
N ALA A 104 15.80 -4.62 -14.16
CA ALA A 104 15.78 -6.00 -13.69
C ALA A 104 15.76 -6.09 -12.14
N LEU A 105 16.57 -5.28 -11.46
CA LEU A 105 16.57 -5.22 -9.99
C LEU A 105 15.24 -4.70 -9.45
N THR A 106 14.67 -3.66 -10.08
CA THR A 106 13.38 -3.10 -9.70
C THR A 106 12.25 -4.11 -9.89
N GLU A 107 12.24 -4.84 -11.02
CA GLU A 107 11.26 -5.89 -11.30
C GLU A 107 11.35 -7.05 -10.31
N ALA A 108 12.56 -7.50 -9.96
CA ALA A 108 12.76 -8.54 -8.95
C ALA A 108 12.21 -8.11 -7.58
N ARG A 109 12.48 -6.87 -7.15
CA ARG A 109 11.95 -6.31 -5.90
C ARG A 109 10.43 -6.18 -5.94
N ASN A 110 9.87 -5.68 -7.04
CA ASN A 110 8.43 -5.54 -7.24
C ASN A 110 7.73 -6.90 -7.22
N LYS A 111 8.36 -7.94 -7.76
CA LYS A 111 7.83 -9.31 -7.71
C LYS A 111 7.70 -9.80 -6.27
N ILE A 112 8.70 -9.57 -5.40
CA ILE A 112 8.60 -9.92 -3.97
C ILE A 112 7.41 -9.19 -3.32
N GLN A 113 7.24 -7.91 -3.65
CA GLN A 113 6.11 -7.13 -3.13
C GLN A 113 4.75 -7.69 -3.61
N ALA A 114 4.63 -8.04 -4.89
CA ALA A 114 3.42 -8.62 -5.47
C ALA A 114 3.11 -10.00 -4.88
N ASP A 115 4.11 -10.88 -4.87
CA ASP A 115 3.99 -12.25 -4.35
C ASP A 115 3.68 -12.26 -2.84
N GLY A 116 4.21 -11.30 -2.08
CA GLY A 116 3.89 -11.15 -0.66
C GLY A 116 2.54 -10.49 -0.37
N MET A 117 1.99 -9.71 -1.30
CA MET A 117 0.64 -9.14 -1.19
C MET A 117 -0.46 -10.14 -1.55
N ALA A 118 -0.21 -11.05 -2.48
CA ALA A 118 -1.16 -12.08 -2.89
C ALA A 118 -1.77 -12.90 -1.72
N PRO A 119 -0.99 -13.44 -0.76
CA PRO A 119 -1.55 -14.18 0.37
C PRO A 119 -2.33 -13.29 1.35
N ILE A 120 -2.01 -11.99 1.44
CA ILE A 120 -2.78 -11.04 2.26
C ILE A 120 -4.16 -10.83 1.64
N TYR A 121 -4.21 -10.58 0.33
CA TYR A 121 -5.48 -10.45 -0.39
C TYR A 121 -6.30 -11.74 -0.36
N ALA A 122 -5.66 -12.91 -0.35
CA ALA A 122 -6.36 -14.19 -0.27
C ALA A 122 -7.16 -14.37 1.03
N LEU A 123 -6.80 -13.68 2.13
CA LEU A 123 -7.53 -13.70 3.41
C LEU A 123 -8.83 -12.88 3.40
N LEU A 124 -9.03 -12.06 2.37
CA LEU A 124 -10.19 -11.17 2.26
C LEU A 124 -11.33 -11.85 1.50
N SER A 125 -12.55 -11.66 1.97
CA SER A 125 -13.76 -12.05 1.22
C SER A 125 -13.86 -11.26 -0.10
N PRO A 126 -14.64 -11.74 -1.09
CA PRO A 126 -14.89 -10.97 -2.31
C PRO A 126 -15.40 -9.55 -2.05
N GLU A 127 -16.28 -9.38 -1.06
CA GLU A 127 -16.85 -8.10 -0.66
C GLU A 127 -15.78 -7.20 -0.02
N GLN A 128 -14.94 -7.76 0.86
CA GLN A 128 -13.81 -7.05 1.48
C GLN A 128 -12.79 -6.59 0.43
N LYS A 129 -12.49 -7.41 -0.58
CA LYS A 129 -11.63 -7.03 -1.70
C LYS A 129 -12.20 -5.85 -2.47
N GLN A 130 -13.47 -5.90 -2.85
CA GLN A 130 -14.14 -4.80 -3.54
C GLN A 130 -14.15 -3.51 -2.71
N GLN A 131 -14.43 -3.60 -1.41
CA GLN A 131 -14.40 -2.46 -0.52
C GLN A 131 -13.00 -1.86 -0.43
N TRP A 132 -11.98 -2.71 -0.29
CA TRP A 132 -10.59 -2.27 -0.23
C TRP A 132 -10.13 -1.60 -1.52
N ASP A 133 -10.42 -2.20 -2.67
CA ASP A 133 -10.09 -1.64 -3.98
C ASP A 133 -10.76 -0.26 -4.19
N GLY A 134 -12.03 -0.14 -3.79
CA GLY A 134 -12.75 1.15 -3.80
C GLY A 134 -12.11 2.19 -2.89
N PHE A 135 -11.68 1.79 -1.69
CA PHE A 135 -10.99 2.67 -0.75
C PHE A 135 -9.60 3.12 -1.27
N VAL A 136 -8.83 2.21 -1.88
CA VAL A 136 -7.53 2.53 -2.49
C VAL A 136 -7.71 3.53 -3.64
N LEU A 137 -8.70 3.33 -4.52
CA LEU A 137 -9.02 4.29 -5.58
C LEU A 137 -9.44 5.64 -4.99
N TYR A 138 -10.28 5.65 -3.96
CA TYR A 138 -10.70 6.87 -3.26
C TYR A 138 -9.49 7.65 -2.74
N ARG A 139 -8.56 7.00 -2.02
CA ARG A 139 -7.34 7.66 -1.51
C ARG A 139 -6.47 8.21 -2.62
N SER A 140 -6.31 7.46 -3.72
CA SER A 140 -5.57 7.93 -4.89
C SER A 140 -6.20 9.19 -5.48
N MET A 141 -7.53 9.25 -5.57
CA MET A 141 -8.23 10.43 -6.07
C MET A 141 -8.13 11.60 -5.09
N MET A 142 -8.31 11.36 -3.79
CA MET A 142 -8.16 12.41 -2.77
C MET A 142 -6.75 13.03 -2.78
N ALA A 143 -5.71 12.23 -2.99
CA ALA A 143 -4.35 12.74 -3.14
C ALA A 143 -4.21 13.64 -4.39
N ARG A 144 -4.84 13.24 -5.51
CA ARG A 144 -4.84 14.02 -6.76
C ARG A 144 -5.58 15.35 -6.60
N PHE A 145 -6.76 15.33 -5.98
CA PHE A 145 -7.63 16.50 -5.79
C PHE A 145 -7.38 17.26 -4.49
N ARG A 146 -6.24 17.03 -3.81
CA ARG A 146 -5.95 17.65 -2.50
C ARG A 146 -6.03 19.18 -2.50
N LYS A 147 -5.71 19.83 -3.63
CA LYS A 147 -5.73 21.29 -3.76
C LYS A 147 -7.13 21.87 -3.90
N ALA A 148 -8.08 21.07 -4.36
CA ALA A 148 -9.46 21.49 -4.51
C ALA A 148 -10.18 21.66 -3.16
N ASN A 149 -9.57 21.19 -2.05
CA ASN A 149 -10.15 21.26 -0.71
C ASN A 149 -11.63 20.84 -0.69
N LEU A 150 -11.89 19.61 -1.12
CA LEU A 150 -13.25 19.09 -1.33
C LEU A 150 -14.06 19.15 -0.02
N THR A 151 -15.31 19.56 -0.12
CA THR A 151 -16.26 19.52 1.00
C THR A 151 -16.55 18.08 1.43
N GLU A 152 -17.07 17.87 2.63
CA GLU A 152 -17.43 16.52 3.12
C GLU A 152 -18.40 15.80 2.16
N ASP A 153 -19.39 16.51 1.63
CA ASP A 153 -20.35 15.97 0.66
C ASP A 153 -19.66 15.56 -0.65
N GLN A 154 -18.74 16.39 -1.16
CA GLN A 154 -17.93 16.04 -2.33
C GLN A 154 -17.06 14.82 -2.05
N GLN A 155 -16.40 14.75 -0.90
CA GLN A 155 -15.57 13.60 -0.51
C GLN A 155 -16.39 12.31 -0.42
N LYS A 156 -17.60 12.37 0.14
CA LYS A 156 -18.54 11.24 0.16
C LYS A 156 -18.90 10.79 -1.25
N LYS A 157 -19.19 11.73 -2.15
CA LYS A 157 -19.48 11.42 -3.56
C LYS A 157 -18.29 10.80 -4.28
N VAL A 158 -17.07 11.30 -4.04
CA VAL A 158 -15.83 10.72 -4.57
C VAL A 158 -15.66 9.27 -4.09
N ARG A 159 -15.98 8.97 -2.82
CA ARG A 159 -15.92 7.61 -2.29
C ARG A 159 -16.93 6.68 -2.98
N GLU A 160 -18.16 7.13 -3.19
CA GLU A 160 -19.18 6.37 -3.93
C GLU A 160 -18.72 6.07 -5.37
N LEU A 161 -18.21 7.09 -6.08
CA LEU A 161 -17.68 6.94 -7.44
C LEU A 161 -16.49 5.97 -7.48
N ALA A 162 -15.59 6.05 -6.51
CA ALA A 162 -14.44 5.15 -6.43
C ALA A 162 -14.86 3.69 -6.18
N VAL A 163 -15.87 3.45 -5.33
CA VAL A 163 -16.43 2.11 -5.13
C VAL A 163 -17.10 1.58 -6.40
N ALA A 164 -17.84 2.43 -7.12
CA ALA A 164 -18.44 2.05 -8.41
C ALA A 164 -17.35 1.69 -9.45
N ALA A 165 -16.32 2.52 -9.57
CA ALA A 165 -15.19 2.28 -10.45
C ALA A 165 -14.42 0.99 -10.09
N ALA A 166 -14.23 0.69 -8.80
CA ALA A 166 -13.62 -0.57 -8.36
C ALA A 166 -14.42 -1.79 -8.82
N LYS A 167 -15.76 -1.73 -8.76
CA LYS A 167 -16.64 -2.79 -9.27
C LYS A 167 -16.51 -2.94 -10.79
N GLU A 168 -16.51 -1.84 -11.53
CA GLU A 168 -16.28 -1.86 -12.98
C GLU A 168 -14.93 -2.51 -13.31
N ILE A 169 -13.88 -2.15 -12.57
CA ILE A 169 -12.52 -2.71 -12.73
C ILE A 169 -12.49 -4.21 -12.44
N ALA A 170 -13.16 -4.67 -11.37
CA ALA A 170 -13.22 -6.08 -11.01
C ALA A 170 -13.97 -6.94 -12.05
N ALA A 171 -14.86 -6.33 -12.83
CA ALA A 171 -15.61 -6.99 -13.89
C ALA A 171 -14.82 -7.11 -15.22
N VAL A 172 -13.70 -6.39 -15.36
CA VAL A 172 -12.86 -6.44 -16.57
C VAL A 172 -12.22 -7.82 -16.72
N LYS A 173 -12.38 -8.41 -17.90
CA LYS A 173 -11.77 -9.70 -18.29
C LYS A 173 -11.02 -9.52 -19.61
N GLY A 174 -9.99 -10.32 -19.83
CA GLY A 174 -9.20 -10.29 -21.07
C GLY A 174 -7.73 -10.59 -20.80
N ASP A 175 -6.90 -10.44 -21.82
CA ASP A 175 -5.45 -10.44 -21.65
C ASP A 175 -4.97 -9.24 -20.84
N GLU A 176 -3.73 -9.29 -20.35
CA GLU A 176 -3.14 -8.27 -19.49
C GLU A 176 -3.19 -6.86 -20.09
N LYS A 177 -2.98 -6.73 -21.40
CA LYS A 177 -2.97 -5.44 -22.09
C LYS A 177 -4.38 -4.87 -22.21
N ALA A 178 -5.36 -5.71 -22.55
CA ALA A 178 -6.76 -5.31 -22.59
C ALA A 178 -7.26 -4.90 -21.20
N VAL A 179 -6.92 -5.67 -20.17
CA VAL A 179 -7.28 -5.37 -18.77
C VAL A 179 -6.64 -4.05 -18.31
N ALA A 180 -5.36 -3.84 -18.59
CA ALA A 180 -4.66 -2.61 -18.23
C ALA A 180 -5.28 -1.38 -18.91
N LYS A 181 -5.62 -1.49 -20.21
CA LYS A 181 -6.27 -0.42 -20.96
C LYS A 181 -7.64 -0.06 -20.36
N ALA A 182 -8.50 -1.05 -20.13
CA ALA A 182 -9.83 -0.83 -19.57
C ALA A 182 -9.77 -0.22 -18.16
N LYS A 183 -8.84 -0.66 -17.31
CA LYS A 183 -8.60 -0.03 -16.00
C LYS A 183 -8.23 1.45 -16.14
N GLY A 184 -7.36 1.78 -17.09
CA GLY A 184 -6.98 3.17 -17.38
C GLY A 184 -8.16 4.03 -17.82
N GLU A 185 -9.03 3.51 -18.68
CA GLU A 185 -10.23 4.19 -19.14
C GLU A 185 -11.24 4.43 -18.00
N ILE A 186 -11.46 3.43 -17.15
CA ILE A 186 -12.33 3.57 -15.96
C ILE A 186 -11.78 4.62 -14.99
N GLN A 187 -10.47 4.62 -14.73
CA GLN A 187 -9.85 5.64 -13.88
C GLN A 187 -9.92 7.04 -14.48
N ALA A 188 -9.76 7.18 -15.80
CA ALA A 188 -9.91 8.45 -16.49
C ALA A 188 -11.36 8.97 -16.43
N LYS A 189 -12.35 8.08 -16.55
CA LYS A 189 -13.77 8.40 -16.34
C LYS A 189 -14.03 8.85 -14.91
N LEU A 190 -13.56 8.10 -13.91
CA LEU A 190 -13.65 8.47 -12.50
C LEU A 190 -13.08 9.87 -12.25
N GLN A 191 -11.91 10.18 -12.83
CA GLN A 191 -11.32 11.52 -12.69
C GLN A 191 -12.24 12.62 -13.26
N LYS A 192 -12.80 12.42 -14.45
CA LYS A 192 -13.73 13.37 -15.07
C LYS A 192 -15.00 13.56 -14.24
N ASP A 193 -15.55 12.46 -13.70
CA ASP A 193 -16.74 12.50 -12.86
C ASP A 193 -16.47 13.32 -11.59
N ILE A 194 -15.26 13.23 -11.02
CA ILE A 194 -14.84 14.04 -9.87
C ILE A 194 -14.63 15.51 -10.26
N GLU A 195 -14.02 15.79 -11.41
CA GLU A 195 -13.84 17.15 -11.94
C GLU A 195 -15.17 17.87 -12.16
N ALA A 196 -16.22 17.12 -12.51
CA ALA A 196 -17.58 17.64 -12.65
C ALA A 196 -18.22 18.05 -11.31
N LEU A 197 -17.73 17.52 -10.18
CA LEU A 197 -18.19 17.92 -8.85
C LEU A 197 -17.57 19.24 -8.37
N LEU A 198 -16.49 19.70 -9.01
CA LEU A 198 -15.74 20.87 -8.57
C LEU A 198 -16.46 22.18 -8.92
N THR A 199 -16.43 23.13 -7.99
CA THR A 199 -16.79 24.53 -8.28
C THR A 199 -15.74 25.20 -9.18
N ALA A 200 -16.08 26.36 -9.75
CA ALA A 200 -15.13 27.12 -10.56
C ALA A 200 -13.86 27.49 -9.77
N GLU A 201 -14.01 27.89 -8.51
CA GLU A 201 -12.89 28.22 -7.61
C GLU A 201 -11.99 27.01 -7.35
N GLN A 202 -12.58 25.84 -7.11
CA GLN A 202 -11.85 24.60 -6.89
C GLN A 202 -11.09 24.14 -8.15
N LYS A 203 -11.64 24.36 -9.34
CA LYS A 203 -10.94 24.10 -10.61
C LYS A 203 -9.71 25.00 -10.75
N THR A 204 -9.86 26.30 -10.48
CA THR A 204 -8.74 27.25 -10.47
C THR A 204 -7.65 26.84 -9.46
N ALA A 205 -8.05 26.39 -8.27
CA ALA A 205 -7.10 25.92 -7.25
C ALA A 205 -6.27 24.69 -7.69
N MET A 206 -6.82 23.84 -8.57
CA MET A 206 -6.13 22.69 -9.12
C MET A 206 -5.03 23.08 -10.13
N GLU A 207 -5.25 24.16 -10.89
CA GLU A 207 -4.31 24.66 -11.91
C GLU A 207 -3.18 25.51 -11.32
N ALA A 208 -3.34 26.02 -10.10
CA ALA A 208 -2.34 26.84 -9.44
C ALA A 208 -0.99 26.10 -9.33
N LYS A 209 0.07 26.68 -9.91
CA LYS A 209 1.43 26.17 -9.77
C LYS A 209 1.81 26.10 -8.28
N PRO A 210 2.57 25.09 -7.84
CA PRO A 210 3.11 25.08 -6.50
C PRO A 210 3.86 26.40 -6.27
N ALA A 211 3.54 27.12 -5.20
CA ALA A 211 4.35 28.28 -4.80
C ALA A 211 5.81 27.81 -4.68
N GLU A 212 6.74 28.53 -5.30
CA GLU A 212 8.17 28.26 -5.17
C GLU A 212 8.50 28.18 -3.69
N LYS A 213 9.06 27.04 -3.26
CA LYS A 213 9.61 26.91 -1.92
C LYS A 213 10.68 27.98 -1.78
N LYS A 214 10.42 29.01 -0.98
CA LYS A 214 11.47 29.92 -0.52
C LYS A 214 12.63 29.06 0.01
N PRO A 215 13.89 29.36 -0.37
CA PRO A 215 15.04 28.65 0.14
C PRO A 215 14.95 28.59 1.67
N ALA A 216 15.14 27.41 2.24
CA ALA A 216 15.25 27.27 3.68
C ALA A 216 16.42 28.15 4.12
N GLU A 217 16.14 29.24 4.85
CA GLU A 217 17.17 30.00 5.54
C GLU A 217 17.99 29.01 6.38
N GLU A 218 19.28 28.96 6.09
CA GLU A 218 20.26 28.20 6.86
C GLU A 218 20.10 28.56 8.32
N LYS A 219 19.68 27.58 9.13
CA LYS A 219 19.82 27.68 10.59
C LYS A 219 21.32 27.77 10.87
N LYS A 220 21.78 29.00 11.12
CA LYS A 220 23.08 29.33 11.71
C LYS A 220 23.35 28.39 12.90
N PRO A 221 24.53 27.77 13.01
CA PRO A 221 24.83 26.88 14.13
C PRO A 221 24.70 27.64 15.44
N ALA A 222 23.94 27.06 16.38
CA ALA A 222 23.90 27.55 17.75
C ALA A 222 25.32 27.45 18.34
N GLU A 223 25.85 28.62 18.69
CA GLU A 223 27.06 28.83 19.47
C GLU A 223 27.02 27.94 20.72
N ALA A 224 28.10 27.20 20.94
CA ALA A 224 28.25 26.23 22.01
C ALA A 224 28.03 26.89 23.37
N ALA A 225 27.09 26.35 24.16
CA ALA A 225 26.98 26.67 25.56
C ALA A 225 28.26 26.19 26.30
N PRO A 226 28.84 27.00 27.20
CA PRO A 226 30.03 26.61 27.95
C PRO A 226 29.70 25.45 28.91
N ALA A 227 30.65 24.51 29.01
CA ALA A 227 30.56 23.34 29.86
C ALA A 227 30.32 23.71 31.35
N PRO A 228 29.52 22.94 32.10
CA PRO A 228 29.38 23.15 33.53
C PRO A 228 30.68 22.80 34.26
N PRO A 229 31.02 23.52 35.35
CA PRO A 229 32.22 23.25 36.12
C PRO A 229 32.10 21.91 36.85
N ALA A 230 33.17 21.13 36.79
CA ALA A 230 33.29 19.84 37.46
C ALA A 230 33.19 19.99 39.00
N LYS A 231 32.38 19.12 39.61
CA LYS A 231 32.51 18.68 40.99
C LYS A 231 32.23 17.18 41.05
#